data_AF-A0A931Z4E7-F1
#
_entry.id   AF-A0A931Z4E7-F1
#
_cell.length_a   1.000
_cell.length_b   1.000
_cell.length_c   1.000
_cell.angle_alpha   90.00
_cell.angle_beta   90.00
_cell.angle_gamma   90.00
#
_symmetry.space_group_name_H-M   'P 1'
#
loop_
_entity.id
_entity.type
_entity.pdbx_description
1 polymer ?
#
loop_
_entity_poly.entity_id
_entity_poly.type
_entity_poly.pdbx_seq_one_letter_code
_entity_poly.pdbx_strand_id
1 'polypeptide(L)'
;PAAVEKIVFESASDAEVEAKLQTLLPADVRAAKWNRDYVQKGMTPSGREFLKEALTNMGCADRVEQIISVVDLIEFDEGRIE
;
A
#
# COMPACT_ATOMS: atom_id res chain seq x y z
N PRO A 1 -13.85 -7.20 1.68
CA PRO A 1 -12.84 -8.09 1.05
C PRO A 1 -13.51 -9.17 0.19
N ALA A 2 -14.42 -9.98 0.74
CA ALA A 2 -15.07 -11.09 0.03
C ALA A 2 -15.69 -10.74 -1.34
N ALA A 3 -16.32 -9.57 -1.48
CA ALA A 3 -16.87 -9.13 -2.76
C ALA A 3 -15.79 -8.87 -3.83
N VAL A 4 -14.65 -8.29 -3.42
CA VAL A 4 -13.50 -8.05 -4.30
C VAL A 4 -12.89 -9.38 -4.72
N GLU A 5 -12.64 -10.28 -3.76
CA GLU A 5 -12.09 -11.62 -4.02
C GLU A 5 -12.97 -12.40 -5.01
N LYS A 6 -14.28 -12.41 -4.77
CA LYS A 6 -15.25 -13.06 -5.66
C LYS A 6 -15.16 -12.51 -7.09
N ILE A 7 -15.11 -11.18 -7.26
CA ILE A 7 -14.97 -10.55 -8.58
C ILE A 7 -13.69 -11.01 -9.27
N VAL A 8 -12.57 -11.07 -8.56
CA VAL A 8 -11.28 -11.51 -9.13
C VAL A 8 -11.32 -12.98 -9.54
N PHE A 9 -11.87 -13.86 -8.70
CA PHE A 9 -11.92 -15.30 -9.00
C PHE A 9 -12.89 -15.67 -10.12
N GLU A 10 -14.00 -14.94 -10.27
CA GLU A 10 -15.08 -15.32 -11.19
C GLU A 10 -15.04 -14.59 -12.54
N SER A 11 -14.21 -13.56 -12.69
CA SER A 11 -14.12 -12.81 -13.95
C SER A 11 -13.16 -13.49 -14.93
N ALA A 12 -13.52 -13.48 -16.21
CA ALA A 12 -12.74 -14.16 -17.26
C ALA A 12 -11.63 -13.28 -17.86
N SER A 13 -11.59 -11.98 -17.52
CA SER A 13 -10.60 -11.04 -18.02
C SER A 13 -10.40 -9.86 -17.08
N ASP A 14 -9.26 -9.19 -17.20
CA ASP A 14 -8.95 -7.96 -16.47
C ASP A 14 -9.97 -6.84 -16.74
N ALA A 15 -10.48 -6.75 -17.97
CA ALA A 15 -11.51 -5.77 -18.33
C ALA A 15 -12.83 -6.02 -17.59
N GLU A 16 -13.19 -7.30 -17.38
CA GLU A 16 -14.37 -7.67 -16.61
C GLU A 16 -14.16 -7.41 -15.10
N VAL A 17 -12.96 -7.69 -14.59
CA VAL A 17 -12.57 -7.35 -13.21
C VAL A 17 -12.73 -5.85 -12.98
N GLU A 18 -12.14 -5.02 -13.84
CA GLU A 18 -12.20 -3.55 -13.74
C GLU A 18 -13.65 -3.05 -13.73
N ALA A 19 -14.46 -3.50 -14.70
CA ALA A 19 -15.86 -3.08 -14.79
C ALA A 19 -16.67 -3.45 -13.53
N LYS A 20 -16.47 -4.66 -12.99
CA LYS A 20 -17.17 -5.10 -11.76
C LYS A 20 -16.65 -4.36 -10.52
N LEU A 21 -15.34 -4.14 -10.39
CA LEU A 21 -14.77 -3.42 -9.25
C LEU A 21 -15.25 -1.97 -9.19
N GLN A 22 -15.40 -1.31 -10.34
CA GLN A 22 -15.96 0.05 -10.42
C GLN A 22 -17.35 0.15 -9.78
N THR A 23 -18.16 -0.92 -9.86
CA THR A 23 -19.50 -0.94 -9.23
C THR A 23 -19.46 -0.96 -7.70
N LEU A 24 -18.32 -1.32 -7.09
CA LEU A 24 -18.14 -1.32 -5.63
C LEU A 24 -17.73 0.06 -5.09
N LEU A 25 -17.18 0.92 -5.95
CA LEU A 25 -16.66 2.21 -5.54
C LEU A 25 -17.81 3.23 -5.38
N PRO A 26 -17.72 4.13 -4.39
CA PRO A 26 -18.63 5.27 -4.32
C PRO A 26 -18.42 6.20 -5.52
N ALA A 27 -19.45 6.99 -5.86
CA ALA A 27 -19.38 7.98 -6.93
C ALA A 27 -18.26 9.02 -6.71
N ASP A 28 -17.95 9.34 -5.44
CA ASP A 28 -16.77 10.10 -5.05
C ASP A 28 -15.88 9.26 -4.14
N VAL A 29 -14.75 8.80 -4.68
CA VAL A 29 -13.73 8.03 -3.96
C VAL A 29 -12.80 8.89 -3.13
N ARG A 30 -12.86 10.22 -3.27
CA ARG A 30 -12.02 11.19 -2.56
C ARG A 30 -10.52 10.88 -2.72
N ALA A 31 -10.12 10.48 -3.93
CA ALA A 31 -8.78 9.97 -4.24
C ALA A 31 -7.65 10.86 -3.70
N ALA A 32 -7.74 12.19 -3.86
CA ALA A 32 -6.72 13.10 -3.35
C ALA A 32 -6.53 13.01 -1.83
N LYS A 33 -7.63 12.88 -1.07
CA LYS A 33 -7.57 12.70 0.39
C LYS A 33 -7.00 11.34 0.75
N TRP A 34 -7.46 10.28 0.07
CA TRP A 34 -7.00 8.92 0.31
C TRP A 34 -5.51 8.78 0.04
N ASN A 35 -5.05 9.25 -1.13
CA ASN A 35 -3.64 9.18 -1.53
C ASN A 35 -2.75 9.94 -0.54
N ARG A 36 -3.18 11.11 -0.05
CA ARG A 36 -2.44 11.87 0.96
C ARG A 36 -2.27 11.11 2.27
N ASP A 37 -3.31 10.40 2.72
CA ASP A 37 -3.25 9.58 3.95
C ASP A 37 -2.44 8.29 3.75
N TYR A 38 -2.58 7.65 2.58
CA TYR A 38 -1.88 6.42 2.22
C TYR A 38 -0.36 6.59 2.21
N VAL A 39 0.16 7.59 1.49
CA VAL A 39 1.61 7.83 1.38
C VAL A 39 2.25 8.30 2.70
N GLN A 40 1.45 8.62 3.71
CA GLN A 40 1.92 9.07 5.03
C GLN A 40 1.81 7.99 6.10
N LYS A 41 1.34 6.78 5.77
CA LYS A 41 1.23 5.68 6.74
C LYS A 41 2.59 5.34 7.33
N GLY A 42 2.68 5.28 8.65
CA GLY A 42 3.93 4.99 9.37
C GLY A 42 4.80 6.21 9.69
N MET A 43 4.41 7.42 9.27
CA MET A 43 5.20 8.63 9.58
C MET A 43 4.96 9.20 10.99
N THR A 44 4.09 8.60 11.80
CA THR A 44 3.95 8.96 13.22
C THR A 44 5.19 8.51 14.01
N PRO A 45 5.47 9.05 15.21
CA PRO A 45 6.59 8.58 16.03
C PRO A 45 6.58 7.07 16.27
N SER A 46 5.41 6.48 16.57
CA SER A 46 5.27 5.03 16.75
C SER A 46 5.50 4.25 15.45
N GLY A 47 5.07 4.80 14.31
CA GLY A 47 5.31 4.21 13.00
C GLY A 47 6.79 4.26 12.61
N ARG A 48 7.50 5.33 12.97
CA ARG A 48 8.95 5.47 12.77
C ARG A 48 9.74 4.44 13.56
N GLU A 49 9.35 4.16 14.80
CA GLU A 49 9.97 3.08 15.58
C GLU A 49 9.71 1.70 14.95
N PHE A 50 8.49 1.45 14.46
CA PHE A 50 8.17 0.23 13.71
C PHE A 50 9.04 0.08 12.45
N LEU A 51 9.20 1.14 11.65
CA LEU A 51 10.04 1.11 10.45
C LEU A 51 11.50 0.80 10.77
N LYS A 52 12.03 1.41 11.84
CA LYS A 52 13.39 1.16 12.31
C LYS A 52 13.60 -0.31 12.71
N GLU A 53 12.65 -0.89 13.45
CA GLU A 53 12.70 -2.30 13.84
C GLU A 53 12.63 -3.21 12.61
N ALA A 54 11.70 -2.97 11.69
CA ALA A 54 11.55 -3.73 10.47
C ALA A 54 12.84 -3.73 9.62
N LEU A 55 13.41 -2.54 9.35
CA LEU A 55 14.65 -2.40 8.59
C LEU A 55 15.84 -3.04 9.29
N THR A 56 15.90 -2.98 10.63
CA THR A 56 16.93 -3.67 11.40
C THR A 56 16.84 -5.18 11.22
N ASN A 57 15.63 -5.74 11.27
CA ASN A 57 15.40 -7.16 11.07
C ASN A 57 15.71 -7.61 9.62
N MET A 58 15.56 -6.71 8.65
CA MET A 58 15.93 -6.93 7.25
C MET A 58 17.44 -6.77 7.00
N GLY A 59 18.21 -6.30 7.97
CA GLY A 59 19.65 -6.03 7.81
C GLY A 59 19.96 -4.71 7.07
N CYS A 60 18.99 -3.81 6.96
CA CYS A 60 19.07 -2.53 6.23
C CYS A 60 18.84 -1.32 7.15
N ALA A 61 19.32 -1.39 8.40
CA ALA A 61 19.11 -0.34 9.41
C ALA A 61 19.64 1.04 8.98
N ASP A 62 20.64 1.08 8.09
CA ASP A 62 21.21 2.28 7.51
C ASP A 62 20.24 3.04 6.59
N ARG A 63 19.15 2.40 6.15
CA ARG A 63 18.16 2.97 5.23
C ARG A 63 16.99 3.70 5.93
N VAL A 64 16.98 3.76 7.27
CA VAL A 64 15.86 4.31 8.07
C VAL A 64 15.51 5.78 7.78
N GLU A 65 16.48 6.57 7.30
CA GLU A 65 16.25 7.95 6.90
C GLU A 65 15.75 8.09 5.46
N GLN A 66 15.88 7.06 4.64
CA GLN A 66 15.43 7.04 3.24
C GLN A 66 14.05 6.40 3.11
N ILE A 67 13.78 5.37 3.89
CA ILE A 67 12.49 4.66 3.95
C ILE A 67 11.64 5.33 5.03
N ILE A 68 10.83 6.32 4.63
CA ILE A 68 10.18 7.22 5.58
C ILE A 68 8.75 6.83 5.97
N SER A 69 8.11 5.97 5.17
CA SER A 69 6.76 5.48 5.36
C SER A 69 6.68 3.95 5.20
N VAL A 70 5.56 3.36 5.62
CA VAL A 70 5.25 1.94 5.38
C VAL A 70 5.13 1.65 3.88
N VAL A 71 4.68 2.62 3.09
CA VAL A 71 4.58 2.45 1.65
C VAL A 71 5.97 2.35 1.02
N ASP A 72 6.92 3.19 1.45
CA ASP A 72 8.32 3.08 1.00
C ASP A 72 8.94 1.75 1.39
N LEU A 73 8.60 1.22 2.57
CA LEU A 73 9.09 -0.08 3.02
C LEU A 73 8.60 -1.22 2.11
N ILE A 74 7.33 -1.20 1.71
CA ILE A 74 6.76 -2.18 0.76
C ILE A 74 7.46 -2.07 -0.59
N GLU A 75 7.62 -0.85 -1.11
CA GLU A 75 8.29 -0.63 -2.39
C GLU A 75 9.77 -1.03 -2.36
N PHE A 76 10.46 -0.83 -1.24
CA PHE A 76 11.84 -1.29 -1.01
C PHE A 76 11.92 -2.82 -0.95
N ASP A 77 11.03 -3.47 -0.19
CA ASP A 77 10.95 -4.94 -0.09
C ASP A 77 10.64 -5.59 -1.45
N GLU A 78 9.79 -4.96 -2.26
CA GLU A 78 9.46 -5.41 -3.63
C GLU A 78 10.50 -5.01 -4.69
N GLY A 79 11.62 -4.40 -4.28
CA GLY A 79 12.75 -4.07 -5.16
C GLY A 79 12.49 -2.93 -6.15
N ARG A 80 11.53 -2.04 -5.85
CA ARG A 80 11.21 -0.86 -6.66
C ARG A 80 11.96 0.40 -6.22
N ILE A 81 12.42 0.42 -4.97
CA ILE A 81 13.31 1.46 -4.42
C ILE A 81 14.66 0.81 -4.10
N GLU A 82 15.75 1.39 -4.60
CA GLU A 82 17.13 0.93 -4.36
C GLU A 82 17.79 1.64 -3.20
#